data_AF-A0AAE2V9X8-F1
#
_entry.id   AF-A0AAE2V9X8-F1
#
_cell.length_a   1.000
_cell.length_b   1.000
_cell.length_c   1.000
_cell.angle_alpha   90.00
_cell.angle_beta   90.00
_cell.angle_gamma   90.00
#
_symmetry.space_group_name_H-M   'P 1'
#
loop_
_entity.id
_entity.type
_entity.pdbx_description
1 polymer ?
#
loop_
_entity_poly.entity_id
_entity_poly.type
_entity_poly.pdbx_seq_one_letter_code
_entity_poly.pdbx_strand_id
1 'polypeptide(L)'
;MKFNKVIRSISTKNDLKRFCSAYVVDHRNLQEDEIIPALEKTAPQYFYPENVEQAWRECRLHKEQDIRLIAWIMLTHVLLNKDDFMLAVAETDKEVIEWERLVIDAANENPQPTNGTSAKNLDLFRFVLETAWDQDNDITPDEQNLISNLRRRLNITEFEYRVIEASLGKFPQPGNEVHLRSHVDSARRHLQTAGFITMVRDDDGQDYDIIPEEIAACLRQILGIEIRQHGYQELLKYKAVRKKSYYIETLKKVDCHPKGSETLEELRDLIIHRVKPSILLGGTTPRDGLAHDAIVDWCRDLNLQVSGTKAEVMARIIGFYDHLKQRDDEVEDARTYWFAEYLKFAARDHAYLRAQQLIEKDIEIERKFEDATKYLFEFKLGHRPLKQVGTEHADGALSHGDGLILWDNKSKELPVHLPDHIKQFARYISASEKRVSAFLVIGPSFTPESAVTAMSFFVEKQTIITLVTAEELKNLADSWEKKGDQKSRGSFPLGFLIQQGRFNPDLINI
;
A
#
# COMPACT_ATOMS: atom_id res chain seq x y z
N MET A 1 7.38 -6.36 -4.21
CA MET A 1 7.76 -7.41 -5.18
C MET A 1 9.23 -7.84 -5.00
N LYS A 2 9.54 -9.15 -5.03
CA LYS A 2 10.92 -9.69 -4.93
C LYS A 2 11.80 -9.31 -6.12
N PHE A 3 13.09 -9.07 -5.89
CA PHE A 3 14.08 -8.65 -6.89
C PHE A 3 14.01 -9.44 -8.21
N ASN A 4 14.04 -10.77 -8.16
CA ASN A 4 14.01 -11.60 -9.36
C ASN A 4 12.72 -11.47 -10.18
N LYS A 5 11.59 -11.20 -9.51
CA LYS A 5 10.33 -10.93 -10.21
C LYS A 5 10.37 -9.53 -10.83
N VAL A 6 10.91 -8.54 -10.11
CA VAL A 6 11.07 -7.16 -10.63
C VAL A 6 11.88 -7.16 -11.93
N ILE A 7 13.08 -7.74 -11.94
CA ILE A 7 13.99 -7.68 -13.11
C ILE A 7 13.40 -8.32 -14.38
N ARG A 8 12.52 -9.31 -14.21
CA ARG A 8 11.82 -9.98 -15.32
C ARG A 8 10.61 -9.19 -15.83
N SER A 9 10.13 -8.24 -15.04
CA SER A 9 8.99 -7.38 -15.33
C SER A 9 9.40 -5.96 -15.75
N ILE A 10 10.71 -5.69 -15.94
CA ILE A 10 11.19 -4.36 -16.32
C ILE A 10 10.64 -3.94 -17.68
N SER A 11 10.12 -2.71 -17.76
CA SER A 11 9.34 -2.22 -18.90
C SER A 11 10.11 -2.19 -20.23
N THR A 12 11.39 -1.79 -20.21
CA THR A 12 12.18 -1.62 -21.43
C THR A 12 13.63 -2.08 -21.28
N LYS A 13 14.24 -2.47 -22.40
CA LYS A 13 15.67 -2.78 -22.48
C LYS A 13 16.57 -1.65 -21.98
N ASN A 14 16.16 -0.39 -22.16
CA ASN A 14 16.94 0.76 -21.70
C ASN A 14 16.92 0.85 -20.18
N ASP A 15 15.77 0.62 -19.55
CA ASP A 15 15.65 0.64 -18.09
C ASP A 15 16.41 -0.54 -17.48
N LEU A 16 16.31 -1.71 -18.12
CA LEU A 16 17.07 -2.90 -17.76
C LEU A 16 18.59 -2.61 -17.78
N LYS A 17 19.09 -1.96 -18.85
CA LYS A 17 20.51 -1.57 -18.96
C LYS A 17 20.92 -0.51 -17.94
N ARG A 18 20.05 0.47 -17.62
CA ARG A 18 20.32 1.47 -16.59
C ARG A 18 20.42 0.80 -15.22
N PHE A 19 19.46 -0.04 -14.85
CA PHE A 19 19.46 -0.74 -13.58
C PHE A 19 20.69 -1.65 -13.44
N CYS A 20 21.03 -2.38 -14.50
CA CYS A 20 22.19 -3.25 -14.60
C CYS A 20 23.54 -2.52 -14.38
N SER A 21 23.60 -1.22 -14.67
CA SER A 21 24.85 -0.44 -14.63
C SER A 21 25.46 -0.29 -13.24
N ALA A 22 24.69 -0.53 -12.17
CA ALA A 22 25.16 -0.41 -10.79
C ALA A 22 26.24 -1.46 -10.44
N TYR A 23 26.00 -2.73 -10.77
CA TYR A 23 26.86 -3.84 -10.30
C TYR A 23 27.22 -4.87 -11.37
N VAL A 24 26.71 -4.75 -12.61
CA VAL A 24 27.07 -5.66 -13.69
C VAL A 24 28.16 -5.05 -14.57
N VAL A 25 29.30 -5.76 -14.59
CA VAL A 25 30.46 -5.43 -15.43
C VAL A 25 30.10 -5.63 -16.90
N ASP A 26 30.55 -4.71 -17.76
CA ASP A 26 30.33 -4.75 -19.21
C ASP A 26 28.85 -4.81 -19.67
N HIS A 27 27.91 -4.38 -18.81
CA HIS A 27 26.46 -4.37 -19.08
C HIS A 27 26.06 -3.71 -20.41
N ARG A 28 26.87 -2.79 -20.95
CA ARG A 28 26.61 -2.11 -22.22
C ARG A 28 26.62 -3.08 -23.42
N ASN A 29 27.48 -4.09 -23.36
CA ASN A 29 27.72 -5.06 -24.44
C ASN A 29 26.80 -6.28 -24.37
N LEU A 30 26.12 -6.49 -23.24
CA LEU A 30 25.22 -7.62 -23.05
C LEU A 30 23.96 -7.50 -23.94
N GLN A 31 23.55 -8.66 -24.47
CA GLN A 31 22.26 -8.85 -25.12
C GLN A 31 21.15 -9.01 -24.08
N GLU A 32 19.90 -8.88 -24.52
CA GLU A 32 18.74 -8.83 -23.62
C GLU A 32 18.52 -10.15 -22.85
N ASP A 33 18.78 -11.27 -23.52
CA ASP A 33 18.78 -12.62 -22.96
C ASP A 33 19.95 -12.87 -21.99
N GLU A 34 20.99 -12.05 -22.02
CA GLU A 34 22.15 -12.14 -21.11
C GLU A 34 22.03 -11.23 -19.87
N ILE A 35 21.30 -10.11 -19.98
CA ILE A 35 21.21 -9.13 -18.88
C ILE A 35 20.45 -9.70 -17.68
N ILE A 36 19.32 -10.38 -17.89
CA ILE A 36 18.53 -10.95 -16.79
C ILE A 36 19.36 -11.99 -16.00
N PRO A 37 20.00 -12.99 -16.63
CA PRO A 37 20.90 -13.91 -15.92
C PRO A 37 22.05 -13.21 -15.18
N ALA A 38 22.61 -12.14 -15.75
CA ALA A 38 23.66 -11.35 -15.10
C ALA A 38 23.15 -10.60 -13.86
N LEU A 39 21.95 -10.02 -13.92
CA LEU A 39 21.26 -9.40 -12.79
C LEU A 39 20.94 -10.43 -11.71
N GLU A 40 20.44 -11.62 -12.06
CA GLU A 40 20.18 -12.71 -11.11
C GLU A 40 21.45 -13.14 -10.38
N LYS A 41 22.58 -13.25 -11.10
CA LYS A 41 23.89 -13.61 -10.53
C LYS A 41 24.45 -12.53 -9.60
N THR A 42 24.21 -11.26 -9.92
CA THR A 42 24.71 -10.10 -9.15
C THR A 42 23.72 -9.58 -8.13
N ALA A 43 22.51 -10.15 -8.04
CA ALA A 43 21.43 -9.70 -7.17
C ALA A 43 21.88 -9.42 -5.72
N PRO A 44 22.69 -10.28 -5.06
CA PRO A 44 23.16 -10.01 -3.70
C PRO A 44 23.89 -8.67 -3.52
N GLN A 45 24.52 -8.14 -4.56
CA GLN A 45 25.22 -6.86 -4.50
C GLN A 45 24.28 -5.66 -4.40
N TYR A 46 23.06 -5.76 -4.94
CA TYR A 46 22.06 -4.68 -4.94
C TYR A 46 21.42 -4.48 -3.57
N PHE A 47 21.42 -5.50 -2.72
CA PHE A 47 20.87 -5.46 -1.37
C PHE A 47 21.90 -5.82 -0.29
N TYR A 48 23.19 -5.72 -0.62
CA TYR A 48 24.27 -5.80 0.36
C TYR A 48 24.35 -4.49 1.15
N PRO A 49 24.26 -4.50 2.49
CA PRO A 49 24.10 -3.28 3.29
C PRO A 49 25.10 -2.17 3.01
N GLU A 50 26.38 -2.51 2.88
CA GLU A 50 27.45 -1.54 2.64
C GLU A 50 27.37 -0.93 1.24
N ASN A 51 26.95 -1.71 0.24
CA ASN A 51 26.75 -1.23 -1.12
C ASN A 51 25.54 -0.29 -1.19
N VAL A 52 24.44 -0.65 -0.54
CA VAL A 52 23.23 0.18 -0.43
C VAL A 52 23.55 1.48 0.31
N GLU A 53 24.31 1.43 1.40
CA GLU A 53 24.73 2.61 2.15
C GLU A 53 25.65 3.51 1.32
N GLN A 54 26.60 2.93 0.58
CA GLN A 54 27.48 3.68 -0.32
C GLN A 54 26.68 4.36 -1.44
N ALA A 55 25.86 3.60 -2.18
CA ALA A 55 25.04 4.14 -3.27
C ALA A 55 24.08 5.24 -2.75
N TRP A 56 23.56 5.08 -1.54
CA TRP A 56 22.69 6.07 -0.91
C TRP A 56 23.46 7.34 -0.56
N ARG A 57 24.68 7.20 -0.03
CA ARG A 57 25.58 8.31 0.24
C ARG A 57 25.93 9.07 -1.04
N GLU A 58 26.19 8.36 -2.14
CA GLU A 58 26.47 8.97 -3.45
C GLU A 58 25.26 9.77 -3.97
N CYS A 59 24.04 9.25 -3.84
CA CYS A 59 22.82 10.00 -4.17
C CYS A 59 22.66 11.26 -3.30
N ARG A 60 22.90 11.14 -1.98
CA ARG A 60 22.80 12.26 -1.03
C ARG A 60 23.84 13.35 -1.24
N LEU A 61 24.99 12.99 -1.79
CA LEU A 61 26.12 13.89 -2.04
C LEU A 61 26.31 14.16 -3.54
N HIS A 62 25.28 13.90 -4.35
CA HIS A 62 25.30 14.14 -5.78
C HIS A 62 25.59 15.62 -6.06
N LYS A 63 26.35 15.93 -7.12
CA LYS A 63 26.73 17.31 -7.45
C LYS A 63 25.53 18.23 -7.75
N GLU A 64 24.50 17.70 -8.41
CA GLU A 64 23.28 18.43 -8.75
C GLU A 64 22.28 18.35 -7.59
N GLN A 65 21.86 19.50 -7.08
CA GLN A 65 20.94 19.64 -5.96
C GLN A 65 19.59 18.97 -6.22
N ASP A 66 18.99 19.19 -7.39
CA ASP A 66 17.70 18.63 -7.77
C ASP A 66 17.71 17.10 -7.64
N ILE A 67 18.79 16.45 -8.11
CA ILE A 67 18.96 15.00 -7.99
C ILE A 67 19.08 14.60 -6.52
N ARG A 68 19.90 15.29 -5.70
CA ARG A 68 20.03 14.99 -4.26
C ARG A 68 18.68 15.02 -3.56
N LEU A 69 17.91 16.07 -3.83
CA LEU A 69 16.65 16.35 -3.15
C LEU A 69 15.55 15.39 -3.61
N ILE A 70 15.31 15.30 -4.92
CA ILE A 70 14.26 14.44 -5.46
C ILE A 70 14.55 12.97 -5.17
N ALA A 71 15.81 12.52 -5.27
CA ALA A 71 16.17 11.15 -4.94
C ALA A 71 15.79 10.80 -3.49
N TRP A 72 16.01 11.73 -2.57
CA TRP A 72 15.61 11.56 -1.18
C TRP A 72 14.09 11.55 -1.02
N ILE A 73 13.35 12.52 -1.58
CA ILE A 73 11.88 12.55 -1.49
C ILE A 73 11.27 11.26 -2.07
N MET A 74 11.67 10.90 -3.29
CA MET A 74 11.13 9.75 -4.03
C MET A 74 11.35 8.44 -3.28
N LEU A 75 12.52 8.24 -2.68
CA LEU A 75 12.79 7.03 -1.89
C LEU A 75 12.09 7.09 -0.52
N THR A 76 12.32 8.13 0.28
CA THR A 76 11.97 8.11 1.72
C THR A 76 10.55 8.56 2.03
N HIS A 77 9.98 9.43 1.21
CA HIS A 77 8.65 9.99 1.43
C HIS A 77 7.60 9.38 0.52
N VAL A 78 7.97 8.97 -0.69
CA VAL A 78 7.05 8.35 -1.64
C VAL A 78 7.13 6.82 -1.56
N LEU A 79 8.11 6.20 -2.24
CA LEU A 79 8.08 4.76 -2.52
C LEU A 79 8.20 3.87 -1.27
N LEU A 80 9.06 4.21 -0.30
CA LEU A 80 9.19 3.42 0.94
C LEU A 80 7.94 3.45 1.83
N ASN A 81 7.01 4.38 1.61
CA ASN A 81 5.73 4.44 2.32
C ASN A 81 4.60 3.69 1.62
N LYS A 82 4.77 3.29 0.35
CA LYS A 82 3.72 2.61 -0.41
C LYS A 82 3.64 1.12 -0.12
N ASP A 83 2.47 0.55 -0.42
CA ASP A 83 2.31 -0.89 -0.50
C ASP A 83 3.19 -1.47 -1.62
N ASP A 84 3.82 -2.60 -1.34
CA ASP A 84 4.77 -3.29 -2.22
C ASP A 84 5.98 -2.46 -2.71
N PHE A 85 6.18 -1.26 -2.14
CA PHE A 85 7.17 -0.25 -2.54
C PHE A 85 7.04 0.18 -4.00
N MET A 86 5.80 0.25 -4.49
CA MET A 86 5.47 0.47 -5.89
C MET A 86 4.41 1.56 -6.05
N LEU A 87 4.56 2.41 -7.07
CA LEU A 87 3.57 3.44 -7.40
C LEU A 87 3.59 3.72 -8.91
N ALA A 88 2.44 4.09 -9.47
CA ALA A 88 2.37 4.47 -10.89
C ALA A 88 3.26 5.70 -11.13
N VAL A 89 4.03 5.70 -12.23
CA VAL A 89 5.02 6.75 -12.55
C VAL A 89 4.42 8.16 -12.45
N ALA A 90 3.22 8.36 -12.98
CA ALA A 90 2.53 9.65 -12.95
C ALA A 90 2.13 10.09 -11.53
N GLU A 91 1.76 9.15 -10.66
CA GLU A 91 1.45 9.43 -9.25
C GLU A 91 2.74 9.66 -8.45
N THR A 92 3.84 8.97 -8.78
CA THR A 92 5.16 9.26 -8.18
C THR A 92 5.60 10.70 -8.46
N ASP A 93 5.49 11.15 -9.71
CA ASP A 93 5.78 12.55 -10.07
C ASP A 93 4.94 13.54 -9.26
N LYS A 94 3.63 13.24 -9.14
CA LYS A 94 2.68 14.07 -8.41
C LYS A 94 3.01 14.14 -6.93
N GLU A 95 3.26 13.00 -6.27
CA GLU A 95 3.55 12.95 -4.83
C GLU A 95 4.87 13.62 -4.45
N VAL A 96 5.90 13.56 -5.32
CA VAL A 96 7.14 14.32 -5.12
C VAL A 96 6.84 15.83 -5.09
N ILE A 97 6.08 16.32 -6.07
CA ILE A 97 5.73 17.75 -6.18
C ILE A 97 4.80 18.17 -5.03
N GLU A 98 3.86 17.33 -4.61
CA GLU A 98 2.98 17.60 -3.48
C GLU A 98 3.75 17.68 -2.16
N TRP A 99 4.77 16.84 -1.99
CA TRP A 99 5.64 16.92 -0.81
C TRP A 99 6.41 18.25 -0.75
N GLU A 100 6.92 18.71 -1.89
CA GLU A 100 7.60 20.01 -1.98
C GLU A 100 6.67 21.16 -1.60
N ARG A 101 5.42 21.14 -2.11
CA ARG A 101 4.40 22.14 -1.76
C ARG A 101 4.08 22.12 -0.27
N LEU A 102 3.94 20.93 0.31
CA LEU A 102 3.68 20.77 1.74
C LEU A 102 4.77 21.43 2.60
N VAL A 103 6.04 21.32 2.21
CA VAL A 103 7.15 22.02 2.89
C VAL A 103 7.04 23.53 2.74
N ILE A 104 6.75 24.03 1.53
CA ILE A 104 6.62 25.46 1.26
C ILE A 104 5.46 26.06 2.07
N ASP A 105 4.31 25.38 2.08
CA ASP A 105 3.13 25.79 2.84
C ASP A 105 3.44 25.80 4.35
N ALA A 106 4.10 24.75 4.85
CA ALA A 106 4.55 24.70 6.24
C ALA A 106 5.53 25.82 6.61
N ALA A 107 6.39 26.26 5.69
CA ALA A 107 7.30 27.39 5.90
C ALA A 107 6.58 28.75 5.92
N ASN A 108 5.48 28.89 5.17
CA ASN A 108 4.63 30.08 5.20
C ASN A 108 3.79 30.15 6.48
N GLU A 109 3.36 29.00 7.01
CA GLU A 109 2.47 28.90 8.18
C GLU A 109 3.21 28.90 9.54
N ASN A 110 4.45 28.41 9.61
CA ASN A 110 5.20 28.30 10.86
C ASN A 110 6.14 29.49 11.13
N PRO A 111 5.78 30.44 12.00
CA PRO A 111 6.79 31.20 12.72
C PRO A 111 7.52 30.23 13.66
N GLN A 112 8.84 30.15 13.52
CA GLN A 112 9.74 29.26 14.26
C GLN A 112 9.43 29.17 15.77
N PRO A 113 9.73 28.03 16.43
CA PRO A 113 9.47 27.87 17.85
C PRO A 113 10.10 29.00 18.67
N THR A 114 9.28 29.65 19.51
CA THR A 114 9.66 30.91 20.14
C THR A 114 10.49 30.75 21.40
N ASN A 115 10.60 29.54 21.98
CA ASN A 115 11.26 29.30 23.27
C ASN A 115 11.87 27.89 23.37
N GLY A 116 12.96 27.75 24.11
CA GLY A 116 13.57 26.46 24.49
C GLY A 116 14.91 26.14 23.79
N THR A 117 15.47 24.97 24.09
CA THR A 117 16.71 24.47 23.46
C THR A 117 16.53 24.19 21.97
N SER A 118 15.37 23.63 21.60
CA SER A 118 14.99 23.42 20.19
C SER A 118 14.99 24.72 19.37
N ALA A 119 14.48 25.84 19.92
CA ALA A 119 14.51 27.14 19.26
C ALA A 119 15.95 27.61 18.97
N LYS A 120 16.84 27.54 19.99
CA LYS A 120 18.26 27.90 19.82
C LYS A 120 18.97 27.01 18.80
N ASN A 121 18.65 25.72 18.78
CA ASN A 121 19.22 24.78 17.82
C ASN A 121 18.77 25.11 16.39
N LEU A 122 17.49 25.42 16.19
CA LEU A 122 16.95 25.82 14.89
C LEU A 122 17.51 27.17 14.43
N ASP A 123 17.66 28.15 15.32
CA ASP A 123 18.30 29.43 15.03
C ASP A 123 19.76 29.25 14.61
N LEU A 124 20.54 28.45 15.35
CA LEU A 124 21.93 28.14 15.00
C LEU A 124 22.02 27.44 13.64
N PHE A 125 21.14 26.47 13.40
CA PHE A 125 21.14 25.73 12.14
C PHE A 125 20.74 26.62 10.96
N ARG A 126 19.75 27.48 11.15
CA ARG A 126 19.36 28.50 10.17
C ARG A 126 20.54 29.41 9.82
N PHE A 127 21.27 29.92 10.81
CA PHE A 127 22.46 30.75 10.58
C PHE A 127 23.52 30.03 9.73
N VAL A 128 23.77 28.74 10.02
CA VAL A 128 24.71 27.93 9.24
C VAL A 128 24.23 27.73 7.81
N LEU A 129 22.92 27.51 7.59
CA LEU A 129 22.34 27.41 6.25
C LEU A 129 22.42 28.71 5.48
N GLU A 130 22.06 29.84 6.09
CA GLU A 130 22.20 31.17 5.48
C GLU A 130 23.66 31.39 5.03
N THR A 131 24.62 31.06 5.90
CA THR A 131 26.05 31.18 5.59
C THR A 131 26.47 30.26 4.43
N ALA A 132 25.97 29.03 4.38
CA ALA A 132 26.28 28.10 3.30
C ALA A 132 25.70 28.58 1.95
N TRP A 133 24.48 29.12 1.95
CA TRP A 133 23.83 29.64 0.75
C TRP A 133 24.42 30.98 0.27
N ASP A 134 25.02 31.77 1.15
CA ASP A 134 25.65 33.05 0.79
C ASP A 134 26.84 32.87 -0.17
N GLN A 135 27.47 31.69 -0.17
CA GLN A 135 28.56 31.36 -1.07
C GLN A 135 27.98 30.71 -2.34
N ASP A 136 27.89 31.49 -3.42
CA ASP A 136 27.51 31.05 -4.78
C ASP A 136 26.07 30.54 -4.97
N ASN A 137 25.20 30.67 -3.96
CA ASN A 137 23.81 30.21 -4.01
C ASN A 137 23.69 28.72 -4.40
N ASP A 138 24.63 27.91 -3.93
CA ASP A 138 24.65 26.45 -4.05
C ASP A 138 25.28 25.86 -2.77
N ILE A 139 24.95 24.61 -2.46
CA ILE A 139 25.55 23.85 -1.37
C ILE A 139 26.38 22.73 -1.98
N THR A 140 27.69 22.79 -1.76
CA THR A 140 28.62 21.76 -2.22
C THR A 140 28.41 20.43 -1.49
N PRO A 141 28.86 19.29 -2.05
CA PRO A 141 28.76 17.99 -1.36
C PRO A 141 29.39 17.97 0.04
N ASP A 142 30.52 18.67 0.24
CA ASP A 142 31.20 18.71 1.54
C ASP A 142 30.40 19.54 2.56
N GLU A 143 29.83 20.67 2.15
CA GLU A 143 28.92 21.47 2.98
C GLU A 143 27.66 20.69 3.31
N GLN A 144 27.06 20.00 2.34
CA GLN A 144 25.89 19.14 2.56
C GLN A 144 26.18 18.05 3.60
N ASN A 145 27.38 17.46 3.56
CA ASN A 145 27.81 16.48 4.55
C ASN A 145 27.96 17.12 5.95
N LEU A 146 28.58 18.31 6.04
CA LEU A 146 28.71 19.04 7.30
C LEU A 146 27.34 19.44 7.88
N ILE A 147 26.46 20.00 7.05
CA ILE A 147 25.07 20.36 7.40
C ILE A 147 24.32 19.13 7.89
N SER A 148 24.44 17.99 7.21
CA SER A 148 23.79 16.74 7.62
C SER A 148 24.27 16.24 8.99
N ASN A 149 25.57 16.37 9.28
CA ASN A 149 26.13 16.00 10.57
C ASN A 149 25.70 16.97 11.68
N LEU A 150 25.69 18.28 11.39
CA LEU A 150 25.21 19.30 12.32
C LEU A 150 23.72 19.10 12.63
N ARG A 151 22.88 18.87 11.61
CA ARG A 151 21.46 18.56 11.75
C ARG A 151 21.23 17.43 12.74
N ARG A 152 21.94 16.30 12.57
CA ARG A 152 21.87 15.14 13.48
C ARG A 152 22.31 15.51 14.90
N ARG A 153 23.36 16.32 15.05
CA ARG A 153 23.85 16.75 16.35
C ARG A 153 22.85 17.66 17.09
N LEU A 154 22.14 18.49 16.35
CA LEU A 154 21.13 19.42 16.87
C LEU A 154 19.73 18.81 17.02
N ASN A 155 19.56 17.53 16.66
CA ASN A 155 18.29 16.81 16.67
C ASN A 155 17.19 17.49 15.81
N ILE A 156 17.59 18.09 14.70
CA ILE A 156 16.68 18.71 13.73
C ILE A 156 16.24 17.64 12.74
N THR A 157 14.95 17.54 12.45
CA THR A 157 14.42 16.58 11.46
C THR A 157 14.75 17.02 10.03
N GLU A 158 14.72 16.10 9.06
CA GLU A 158 14.87 16.48 7.65
C GLU A 158 13.74 17.42 7.20
N PHE A 159 12.52 17.20 7.69
CA PHE A 159 11.38 18.08 7.40
C PHE A 159 11.63 19.51 7.89
N GLU A 160 12.06 19.70 9.14
CA GLU A 160 12.41 21.03 9.67
C GLU A 160 13.54 21.69 8.88
N TYR A 161 14.55 20.92 8.48
CA TYR A 161 15.62 21.42 7.63
C TYR A 161 15.05 22.00 6.33
N ARG A 162 14.18 21.26 5.62
CA ARG A 162 13.58 21.75 4.38
C ARG A 162 12.65 22.95 4.60
N VAL A 163 11.90 22.97 5.70
CA VAL A 163 11.09 24.14 6.09
C VAL A 163 11.96 25.38 6.32
N ILE A 164 13.13 25.24 6.95
CA ILE A 164 14.08 26.35 7.10
C ILE A 164 14.60 26.79 5.73
N GLU A 165 15.04 25.89 4.86
CA GLU A 165 15.49 26.27 3.51
C GLU A 165 14.39 26.98 2.69
N ALA A 166 13.14 26.52 2.81
CA ALA A 166 12.00 27.15 2.17
C ALA A 166 11.74 28.56 2.74
N SER A 167 11.89 28.75 4.06
CA SER A 167 11.79 30.08 4.68
C SER A 167 12.87 31.07 4.20
N LEU A 168 14.00 30.56 3.68
CA LEU A 168 15.08 31.34 3.08
C LEU A 168 14.88 31.57 1.56
N GLY A 169 13.81 31.04 0.97
CA GLY A 169 13.56 31.13 -0.47
C GLY A 169 14.47 30.21 -1.30
N LYS A 170 15.02 29.14 -0.71
CA LYS A 170 16.03 28.25 -1.31
C LYS A 170 15.52 26.84 -1.61
N PHE A 171 14.24 26.54 -1.34
CA PHE A 171 13.69 25.19 -1.46
C PHE A 171 12.36 25.15 -2.22
N PRO A 172 12.15 24.18 -3.14
CA PRO A 172 13.12 23.16 -3.54
C PRO A 172 14.13 23.72 -4.56
N GLN A 173 13.74 24.77 -5.29
CA GLN A 173 14.59 25.59 -6.14
C GLN A 173 14.55 27.06 -5.69
N PRO A 174 15.44 27.95 -6.19
CA PRO A 174 15.44 29.36 -5.84
C PRO A 174 14.07 30.03 -6.03
N GLY A 175 13.64 30.83 -5.06
CA GLY A 175 12.31 31.45 -5.05
C GLY A 175 11.18 30.51 -4.65
N ASN A 176 11.51 29.32 -4.14
CA ASN A 176 10.58 28.25 -3.78
C ASN A 176 9.76 27.73 -4.97
N GLU A 177 10.35 27.72 -6.16
CA GLU A 177 9.75 27.09 -7.32
C GLU A 177 9.81 25.56 -7.18
N VAL A 178 8.67 24.89 -7.36
CA VAL A 178 8.59 23.41 -7.33
C VAL A 178 9.23 22.81 -8.57
N HIS A 179 9.75 21.59 -8.44
CA HIS A 179 10.39 20.93 -9.57
C HIS A 179 9.39 20.58 -10.69
N LEU A 180 9.86 20.72 -11.93
CA LEU A 180 9.22 20.16 -13.11
C LEU A 180 9.39 18.63 -13.18
N ARG A 181 8.47 17.95 -13.89
CA ARG A 181 8.55 16.51 -14.17
C ARG A 181 9.88 16.06 -14.80
N SER A 182 10.50 16.92 -15.62
CA SER A 182 11.81 16.62 -16.21
C SER A 182 12.93 16.48 -15.17
N HIS A 183 12.86 17.22 -14.05
CA HIS A 183 13.81 17.05 -12.94
C HIS A 183 13.55 15.72 -12.22
N VAL A 184 12.28 15.35 -12.04
CA VAL A 184 11.89 14.06 -11.46
C VAL A 184 12.39 12.90 -12.33
N ASP A 185 12.21 12.98 -13.64
CA ASP A 185 12.73 12.00 -14.60
C ASP A 185 14.27 11.87 -14.53
N SER A 186 14.98 12.99 -14.34
CA SER A 186 16.45 12.98 -14.21
C SER A 186 16.88 12.25 -12.95
N ALA A 187 16.27 12.57 -11.81
CA ALA A 187 16.51 11.90 -10.53
C ALA A 187 16.11 10.42 -10.59
N ARG A 188 15.00 10.07 -11.24
CA ARG A 188 14.58 8.68 -11.47
C ARG A 188 15.64 7.90 -12.21
N ARG A 189 16.17 8.43 -13.33
CA ARG A 189 17.24 7.77 -14.08
C ARG A 189 18.51 7.60 -13.25
N HIS A 190 18.84 8.59 -12.42
CA HIS A 190 19.97 8.48 -11.49
C HIS A 190 19.76 7.35 -10.48
N LEU A 191 18.60 7.30 -9.83
CA LEU A 191 18.23 6.23 -8.91
C LEU A 191 18.21 4.84 -9.57
N GLN A 192 17.82 4.75 -10.85
CA GLN A 192 17.93 3.52 -11.64
C GLN A 192 19.38 3.10 -11.81
N THR A 193 20.26 4.03 -12.21
CA THR A 193 21.70 3.76 -12.35
C THR A 193 22.38 3.41 -11.03
N ALA A 194 21.91 3.96 -9.91
CA ALA A 194 22.34 3.58 -8.56
C ALA A 194 21.78 2.22 -8.09
N GLY A 195 20.87 1.61 -8.86
CA GLY A 195 20.30 0.30 -8.56
C GLY A 195 19.20 0.32 -7.49
N PHE A 196 18.61 1.48 -7.17
CA PHE A 196 17.56 1.58 -6.14
C PHE A 196 16.15 1.32 -6.67
N ILE A 197 15.81 1.92 -7.80
CA ILE A 197 14.47 1.83 -8.39
C ILE A 197 14.57 1.28 -9.80
N THR A 198 13.49 0.71 -10.30
CA THR A 198 13.30 0.45 -11.72
C THR A 198 11.82 0.63 -12.07
N MET A 199 11.52 0.61 -13.36
CA MET A 199 10.14 0.64 -13.86
C MET A 199 9.70 -0.75 -14.25
N VAL A 200 8.51 -1.15 -13.80
CA VAL A 200 7.82 -2.37 -14.25
C VAL A 200 6.53 -1.98 -14.95
N ARG A 201 6.14 -2.78 -15.93
CA ARG A 201 4.89 -2.59 -16.68
C ARG A 201 3.88 -3.62 -16.25
N ASP A 202 2.67 -3.18 -15.94
CA ASP A 202 1.55 -4.09 -15.70
C ASP A 202 0.96 -4.61 -17.02
N ASP A 203 -0.02 -5.51 -16.91
CA ASP A 203 -0.70 -6.09 -18.07
C ASP A 203 -1.51 -5.05 -18.87
N ASP A 204 -1.79 -3.88 -18.27
CA ASP A 204 -2.52 -2.77 -18.87
C ASP A 204 -1.60 -1.78 -19.61
N GLY A 205 -0.30 -2.02 -19.58
CA GLY A 205 0.70 -1.16 -20.22
C GLY A 205 1.06 0.08 -19.41
N GLN A 206 0.57 0.20 -18.17
CA GLN A 206 0.91 1.27 -17.25
C GLN A 206 2.27 0.97 -16.60
N ASP A 207 3.14 1.99 -16.57
CA ASP A 207 4.44 1.89 -15.92
C ASP A 207 4.35 2.30 -14.44
N TYR A 208 5.05 1.53 -13.61
CA TYR A 208 5.16 1.71 -12.17
C TYR A 208 6.62 1.82 -11.75
N ASP A 209 6.94 2.84 -10.96
CA ASP A 209 8.21 2.92 -10.23
C ASP A 209 8.18 1.93 -9.06
N ILE A 210 9.24 1.14 -8.90
CA ILE A 210 9.33 0.13 -7.84
C ILE A 210 10.73 0.03 -7.21
N ILE A 211 10.78 -0.12 -5.89
CA ILE A 211 11.95 -0.60 -5.15
C ILE A 211 11.78 -2.11 -4.88
N PRO A 212 12.69 -2.99 -5.33
CA PRO A 212 12.68 -4.39 -4.93
C PRO A 212 12.65 -4.57 -3.41
N GLU A 213 11.86 -5.52 -2.90
CA GLU A 213 11.65 -5.73 -1.45
C GLU A 213 12.96 -5.86 -0.65
N GLU A 214 13.94 -6.58 -1.20
CA GLU A 214 15.24 -6.81 -0.57
C GLU A 214 16.03 -5.51 -0.42
N ILE A 215 15.98 -4.64 -1.43
CA ILE A 215 16.61 -3.31 -1.43
C ILE A 215 15.87 -2.39 -0.47
N ALA A 216 14.53 -2.39 -0.52
CA ALA A 216 13.68 -1.59 0.36
C ALA A 216 13.92 -1.94 1.84
N ALA A 217 14.00 -3.23 2.17
CA ALA A 217 14.31 -3.69 3.54
C ALA A 217 15.66 -3.15 4.02
N CYS A 218 16.67 -3.20 3.17
CA CYS A 218 18.00 -2.67 3.47
C CYS A 218 18.00 -1.14 3.65
N LEU A 219 17.39 -0.40 2.71
CA LEU A 219 17.24 1.06 2.79
C LEU A 219 16.50 1.49 4.06
N ARG A 220 15.41 0.82 4.41
CA ARG A 220 14.65 1.11 5.64
C ARG A 220 15.49 0.92 6.89
N GLN A 221 16.33 -0.11 6.93
CA GLN A 221 17.27 -0.33 8.03
C GLN A 221 18.30 0.81 8.13
N ILE A 222 18.93 1.20 7.01
CA ILE A 222 19.92 2.29 6.95
C ILE A 222 19.30 3.63 7.38
N LEU A 223 18.07 3.90 6.92
CA LEU A 223 17.33 5.13 7.22
C LEU A 223 16.67 5.09 8.61
N GLY A 224 16.60 3.92 9.25
CA GLY A 224 15.92 3.73 10.53
C GLY A 224 14.40 3.90 10.46
N ILE A 225 13.79 3.54 9.33
CA ILE A 225 12.33 3.56 9.10
C ILE A 225 11.72 2.29 9.66
N GLU A 226 11.07 2.41 10.81
CA GLU A 226 10.46 1.29 11.53
C GLU A 226 9.05 0.94 11.04
N ILE A 227 8.33 1.92 10.48
CA ILE A 227 6.94 1.79 10.06
C ILE A 227 6.65 2.71 8.86
N ARG A 228 5.74 2.30 7.98
CA ARG A 228 5.15 3.18 6.95
C ARG A 228 4.21 4.21 7.55
N GLN A 229 4.11 5.38 6.92
CA GLN A 229 3.37 6.52 7.47
C GLN A 229 1.91 6.21 7.82
N HIS A 230 1.15 5.56 6.92
CA HIS A 230 -0.25 5.19 7.18
C HIS A 230 -0.38 4.17 8.32
N GLY A 231 0.53 3.20 8.39
CA GLY A 231 0.62 2.26 9.50
C GLY A 231 0.85 2.98 10.83
N TYR A 232 1.69 4.03 10.82
CA TYR A 232 1.92 4.83 12.02
C TYR A 232 0.67 5.63 12.43
N GLN A 233 -0.04 6.23 11.46
CA GLN A 233 -1.30 6.92 11.72
C GLN A 233 -2.33 5.99 12.38
N GLU A 234 -2.44 4.74 11.91
CA GLU A 234 -3.30 3.72 12.53
C GLU A 234 -2.84 3.33 13.93
N LEU A 235 -1.53 3.15 14.13
CA LEU A 235 -0.96 2.85 15.45
C LEU A 235 -1.32 3.95 16.46
N LEU A 236 -1.26 5.22 16.05
CA LEU A 236 -1.61 6.37 16.87
C LEU A 236 -3.09 6.41 17.26
N LYS A 237 -4.00 5.71 16.56
CA LYS A 237 -5.43 5.60 16.93
C LYS A 237 -5.67 4.66 18.11
N TYR A 238 -4.69 3.86 18.52
CA TYR A 238 -4.87 2.85 19.56
C TYR A 238 -5.03 3.42 20.98
N LYS A 239 -5.90 2.78 21.79
CA LYS A 239 -6.34 3.25 23.12
C LYS A 239 -5.21 3.55 24.11
N ALA A 240 -4.06 2.88 24.02
CA ALA A 240 -2.92 3.12 24.90
C ALA A 240 -2.17 4.43 24.62
N VAL A 241 -2.18 4.90 23.36
CA VAL A 241 -1.38 6.06 22.93
C VAL A 241 -2.20 7.24 22.42
N ARG A 242 -3.47 7.03 22.03
CA ARG A 242 -4.34 8.05 21.39
C ARG A 242 -4.69 9.29 22.21
N LYS A 243 -4.25 9.37 23.47
CA LYS A 243 -4.61 10.48 24.37
C LYS A 243 -3.72 11.69 24.10
N LYS A 244 -4.32 12.88 23.98
CA LYS A 244 -3.60 14.16 23.82
C LYS A 244 -2.46 14.35 24.82
N SER A 245 -2.70 14.02 26.10
CA SER A 245 -1.69 14.14 27.17
C SER A 245 -0.46 13.27 26.91
N TYR A 246 -0.65 12.08 26.33
CA TYR A 246 0.43 11.14 26.04
C TYR A 246 1.32 11.65 24.91
N TYR A 247 0.75 12.23 23.86
CA TYR A 247 1.52 12.86 22.77
C TYR A 247 2.35 14.04 23.29
N ILE A 248 1.75 14.93 24.09
CA ILE A 248 2.47 16.08 24.66
C ILE A 248 3.63 15.62 25.54
N GLU A 249 3.42 14.61 26.38
CA GLU A 249 4.49 14.07 27.23
C GLU A 249 5.61 13.44 26.40
N THR A 250 5.25 12.67 25.36
CA THR A 250 6.21 12.02 24.47
C THR A 250 7.05 13.05 23.69
N LEU A 251 6.40 14.09 23.14
CA LEU A 251 7.08 15.18 22.42
C LEU A 251 8.08 15.89 23.34
N LYS A 252 7.68 16.22 24.57
CA LYS A 252 8.59 16.87 25.55
C LYS A 252 9.82 16.02 25.85
N LYS A 253 9.69 14.69 25.89
CA LYS A 253 10.81 13.76 26.13
C LYS A 253 11.81 13.71 24.97
N VAL A 254 11.42 14.12 23.76
CA VAL A 254 12.31 14.27 22.61
C VAL A 254 12.72 15.73 22.36
N ASP A 255 12.60 16.59 23.38
CA ASP A 255 12.89 18.03 23.34
C ASP A 255 11.99 18.85 22.38
N CYS A 256 10.86 18.28 21.96
CA CYS A 256 9.84 18.97 21.19
C CYS A 256 8.76 19.54 22.11
N HIS A 257 8.64 20.87 22.16
CA HIS A 257 7.74 21.57 23.07
C HIS A 257 6.52 22.12 22.30
N PRO A 258 5.38 21.38 22.26
CA PRO A 258 4.15 21.92 21.66
C PRO A 258 3.67 23.16 22.43
N LYS A 259 3.07 24.11 21.70
CA LYS A 259 2.52 25.41 22.13
C LYS A 259 1.34 25.24 23.10
N GLY A 260 0.74 24.06 23.18
CA GLY A 260 -0.37 23.69 24.06
C GLY A 260 -1.75 23.93 23.45
N SER A 261 -1.85 24.80 22.45
CA SER A 261 -3.08 25.06 21.68
C SER A 261 -3.33 24.04 20.56
N GLU A 262 -2.38 23.15 20.28
CA GLU A 262 -2.47 22.26 19.12
C GLU A 262 -3.68 21.34 19.18
N THR A 263 -4.27 21.07 18.02
CA THR A 263 -5.32 20.07 17.87
C THR A 263 -4.76 18.65 18.03
N LEU A 264 -5.64 17.65 18.15
CA LEU A 264 -5.18 16.25 18.25
C LEU A 264 -4.46 15.80 16.98
N GLU A 265 -4.92 16.24 15.81
CA GLU A 265 -4.30 15.89 14.52
C GLU A 265 -2.94 16.58 14.35
N GLU A 266 -2.83 17.87 14.67
CA GLU A 266 -1.53 18.57 14.67
C GLU A 266 -0.49 17.86 15.57
N LEU A 267 -0.91 17.35 16.73
CA LEU A 267 -0.03 16.59 17.60
C LEU A 267 0.36 15.23 17.01
N ARG A 268 -0.53 14.58 16.26
CA ARG A 268 -0.20 13.32 15.56
C ARG A 268 0.81 13.55 14.47
N ASP A 269 0.63 14.60 13.68
CA ASP A 269 1.59 14.97 12.64
C ASP A 269 2.96 15.25 13.25
N LEU A 270 3.02 16.00 14.36
CA LEU A 270 4.28 16.22 15.08
C LEU A 270 4.91 14.91 15.57
N ILE A 271 4.12 13.96 16.09
CA ILE A 271 4.62 12.65 16.51
C ILE A 271 5.20 11.88 15.32
N ILE A 272 4.49 11.80 14.19
CA ILE A 272 4.92 11.07 13.00
C ILE A 272 6.28 11.59 12.49
N HIS A 273 6.48 12.91 12.50
CA HIS A 273 7.70 13.50 11.96
C HIS A 273 8.89 13.48 12.94
N ARG A 274 8.66 13.39 14.26
CA ARG A 274 9.71 13.59 15.27
C ARG A 274 9.99 12.39 16.17
N VAL A 275 9.06 11.44 16.26
CA VAL A 275 9.16 10.34 17.23
C VAL A 275 9.17 9.01 16.47
N LYS A 276 10.16 8.17 16.74
CA LYS A 276 10.17 6.81 16.22
C LYS A 276 9.11 5.96 16.93
N PRO A 277 8.48 4.99 16.26
CA PRO A 277 7.54 4.07 16.91
C PRO A 277 8.11 3.37 18.15
N SER A 278 9.38 2.94 18.10
CA SER A 278 10.08 2.35 19.23
C SER A 278 10.22 3.30 20.42
N ILE A 279 10.43 4.59 20.17
CA ILE A 279 10.49 5.64 21.20
C ILE A 279 9.09 5.96 21.73
N LEU A 280 8.08 6.00 20.86
CA LEU A 280 6.68 6.19 21.27
C LEU A 280 6.28 5.09 22.26
N LEU A 281 6.49 3.82 21.91
CA LEU A 281 6.07 2.68 22.74
C LEU A 281 7.00 2.47 23.96
N GLY A 282 8.31 2.58 23.75
CA GLY A 282 9.33 2.20 24.71
C GLY A 282 9.87 3.32 25.58
N GLY A 283 9.68 4.58 25.19
CA GLY A 283 10.30 5.74 25.81
C GLY A 283 11.76 5.95 25.40
N THR A 284 12.36 7.06 25.84
CA THR A 284 13.79 7.35 25.63
C THR A 284 14.68 6.74 26.72
N THR A 285 14.11 6.35 27.85
CA THR A 285 14.80 5.66 28.95
C THR A 285 14.05 4.39 29.37
N PRO A 286 14.71 3.42 30.06
CA PRO A 286 14.05 2.19 30.51
C PRO A 286 12.87 2.40 31.48
N ARG A 287 12.75 3.60 32.08
CA ARG A 287 11.67 3.95 33.00
C ARG A 287 10.51 4.69 32.31
N ASP A 288 10.67 5.03 31.03
CA ASP A 288 9.68 5.73 30.23
C ASP A 288 8.85 4.78 29.34
N GLY A 289 7.89 5.38 28.61
CA GLY A 289 7.04 4.69 27.66
C GLY A 289 5.89 3.93 28.31
N LEU A 290 5.29 3.03 27.54
CA LEU A 290 4.23 2.16 28.03
C LEU A 290 4.79 1.11 28.99
N ALA A 291 4.01 0.78 30.01
CA ALA A 291 4.29 -0.37 30.88
C ALA A 291 4.28 -1.66 30.06
N HIS A 292 5.07 -2.67 30.46
CA HIS A 292 5.15 -3.94 29.74
C HIS A 292 3.77 -4.61 29.61
N ASP A 293 2.96 -4.60 30.68
CA ASP A 293 1.61 -5.17 30.68
C ASP A 293 0.69 -4.50 29.65
N ALA A 294 0.78 -3.17 29.48
CA ALA A 294 -0.02 -2.45 28.49
C ALA A 294 0.38 -2.82 27.04
N ILE A 295 1.66 -3.09 26.81
CA ILE A 295 2.17 -3.55 25.51
C ILE A 295 1.73 -5.01 25.25
N VAL A 296 1.76 -5.86 26.28
CA VAL A 296 1.27 -7.24 26.20
C VAL A 296 -0.23 -7.29 25.93
N ASP A 297 -1.01 -6.44 26.59
CA ASP A 297 -2.45 -6.31 26.36
C ASP A 297 -2.74 -5.84 24.93
N TRP A 298 -1.95 -4.90 24.40
CA TRP A 298 -2.05 -4.49 23.00
C TRP A 298 -1.74 -5.63 22.04
N CYS A 299 -0.68 -6.40 22.26
CA CYS A 299 -0.41 -7.59 21.46
C CYS A 299 -1.58 -8.59 21.50
N ARG A 300 -2.20 -8.77 22.67
CA ARG A 300 -3.36 -9.66 22.81
C ARG A 300 -4.57 -9.17 22.02
N ASP A 301 -4.86 -7.88 22.07
CA ASP A 301 -5.95 -7.25 21.29
C ASP A 301 -5.74 -7.42 19.77
N LEU A 302 -4.48 -7.43 19.32
CA LEU A 302 -4.11 -7.68 17.92
C LEU A 302 -4.02 -9.17 17.55
N ASN A 303 -4.34 -10.09 18.48
CA ASN A 303 -4.15 -11.54 18.33
C ASN A 303 -2.70 -11.94 17.97
N LEU A 304 -1.72 -11.19 18.47
CA LEU A 304 -0.30 -11.48 18.31
C LEU A 304 0.23 -12.31 19.47
N GLN A 305 1.34 -13.02 19.24
CA GLN A 305 2.04 -13.73 20.30
C GLN A 305 2.52 -12.75 21.39
N VAL A 306 2.26 -13.06 22.65
CA VAL A 306 2.52 -12.17 23.80
C VAL A 306 3.80 -12.50 24.57
N SER A 307 4.38 -13.69 24.40
CA SER A 307 5.60 -14.11 25.10
C SER A 307 6.84 -13.42 24.53
N GLY A 308 7.76 -12.97 25.39
CA GLY A 308 9.04 -12.39 24.99
C GLY A 308 9.44 -11.18 25.83
N THR A 309 10.56 -10.56 25.51
CA THR A 309 11.01 -9.31 26.12
C THR A 309 10.14 -8.13 25.69
N LYS A 310 10.14 -7.02 26.43
CA LYS A 310 9.41 -5.78 26.06
C LYS A 310 9.75 -5.35 24.62
N ALA A 311 11.02 -5.43 24.23
CA ALA A 311 11.47 -5.07 22.88
C ALA A 311 10.89 -5.98 21.79
N GLU A 312 10.86 -7.30 22.00
CA GLU A 312 10.29 -8.27 21.06
C GLU A 312 8.76 -8.11 20.90
N VAL A 313 8.06 -7.81 22.00
CA VAL A 313 6.63 -7.53 21.95
C VAL A 313 6.35 -6.21 21.19
N MET A 314 7.13 -5.14 21.45
CA MET A 314 7.02 -3.89 20.70
C MET A 314 7.31 -4.06 19.20
N ALA A 315 8.36 -4.81 18.85
CA ALA A 315 8.71 -5.08 17.46
C ALA A 315 7.58 -5.79 16.70
N ARG A 316 6.82 -6.67 17.36
CA ARG A 316 5.62 -7.30 16.78
C ARG A 316 4.48 -6.33 16.55
N ILE A 317 4.24 -5.39 17.46
CA ILE A 317 3.23 -4.33 17.26
C ILE A 317 3.63 -3.45 16.08
N ILE A 318 4.88 -2.97 16.07
CA ILE A 318 5.40 -2.15 14.97
C ILE A 318 5.29 -2.91 13.65
N GLY A 319 5.75 -4.16 13.61
CA GLY A 319 5.65 -5.03 12.45
C GLY A 319 4.22 -5.23 11.98
N PHE A 320 3.26 -5.43 12.89
CA PHE A 320 1.84 -5.56 12.53
C PHE A 320 1.33 -4.32 11.80
N TYR A 321 1.50 -3.13 12.39
CA TYR A 321 1.03 -1.89 11.77
C TYR A 321 1.82 -1.54 10.50
N ASP A 322 3.09 -1.93 10.43
CA ASP A 322 3.88 -1.78 9.22
C ASP A 322 3.38 -2.63 8.07
N HIS A 323 2.71 -3.77 8.31
CA HIS A 323 2.14 -4.64 7.26
C HIS A 323 0.70 -4.29 6.91
N LEU A 324 0.06 -3.34 7.59
CA LEU A 324 -1.27 -2.87 7.19
C LEU A 324 -1.19 -2.22 5.81
N LYS A 325 -2.11 -2.58 4.93
CA LYS A 325 -2.27 -1.91 3.64
C LYS A 325 -2.89 -0.53 3.81
N GLN A 326 -2.49 0.41 2.96
CA GLN A 326 -3.10 1.73 2.90
C GLN A 326 -4.56 1.59 2.45
N ARG A 327 -5.45 2.30 3.13
CA ARG A 327 -6.87 2.40 2.78
C ARG A 327 -7.14 3.82 2.33
N ASP A 328 -7.98 3.96 1.33
CA ASP A 328 -8.31 5.26 0.74
C ASP A 328 -9.49 5.87 1.48
N ASP A 329 -9.20 6.82 2.39
CA ASP A 329 -10.18 7.41 3.31
C ASP A 329 -11.35 8.13 2.57
N GLU A 330 -11.23 8.40 1.27
CA GLU A 330 -12.28 9.01 0.44
C GLU A 330 -13.38 8.02 -0.01
N VAL A 331 -13.19 6.72 0.20
CA VAL A 331 -14.15 5.72 -0.28
C VAL A 331 -15.36 5.63 0.67
N GLU A 332 -16.50 6.16 0.23
CA GLU A 332 -17.76 6.13 0.99
C GLU A 332 -18.31 4.70 1.20
N ASP A 333 -18.10 3.80 0.24
CA ASP A 333 -18.61 2.43 0.30
C ASP A 333 -17.57 1.44 0.80
N ALA A 334 -17.73 1.01 2.06
CA ALA A 334 -16.86 0.04 2.72
C ALA A 334 -16.73 -1.30 1.95
N ARG A 335 -17.69 -1.66 1.08
CA ARG A 335 -17.62 -2.87 0.26
C ARG A 335 -16.47 -2.86 -0.74
N THR A 336 -15.97 -1.68 -1.09
CA THR A 336 -14.80 -1.51 -1.97
C THR A 336 -13.56 -2.19 -1.39
N TYR A 337 -13.35 -2.06 -0.06
CA TYR A 337 -12.24 -2.73 0.63
C TYR A 337 -12.40 -4.25 0.63
N TRP A 338 -13.63 -4.75 0.77
CA TRP A 338 -13.88 -6.20 0.75
C TRP A 338 -13.74 -6.77 -0.66
N PHE A 339 -14.10 -6.00 -1.68
CA PHE A 339 -13.88 -6.35 -3.08
C PHE A 339 -12.38 -6.36 -3.44
N ALA A 340 -11.57 -5.42 -2.92
CA ALA A 340 -10.13 -5.44 -3.14
C ALA A 340 -9.49 -6.78 -2.66
N GLU A 341 -10.03 -7.35 -1.58
CA GLU A 341 -9.56 -8.60 -0.98
C GLU A 341 -10.54 -9.77 -1.22
N TYR A 342 -11.30 -9.71 -2.32
CA TYR A 342 -12.40 -10.64 -2.64
C TYR A 342 -12.01 -12.11 -2.57
N LEU A 343 -10.82 -12.44 -3.10
CA LEU A 343 -10.31 -13.83 -3.13
C LEU A 343 -9.95 -14.32 -1.73
N LYS A 344 -9.47 -13.43 -0.85
CA LYS A 344 -9.13 -13.75 0.54
C LYS A 344 -10.39 -14.07 1.35
N PHE A 345 -11.47 -13.34 1.10
CA PHE A 345 -12.79 -13.65 1.64
C PHE A 345 -13.35 -14.97 1.10
N ALA A 346 -13.22 -15.24 -0.20
CA ALA A 346 -13.66 -16.50 -0.80
C ALA A 346 -12.91 -17.72 -0.21
N ALA A 347 -11.60 -17.60 0.01
CA ALA A 347 -10.75 -18.68 0.48
C ALA A 347 -10.71 -18.86 2.01
N ARG A 348 -11.43 -18.03 2.79
CA ARG A 348 -11.31 -17.96 4.26
C ARG A 348 -9.87 -17.80 4.74
N ASP A 349 -9.11 -16.87 4.17
CA ASP A 349 -7.75 -16.61 4.63
C ASP A 349 -7.75 -15.86 5.98
N HIS A 350 -8.06 -16.58 7.07
CA HIS A 350 -8.23 -16.03 8.41
C HIS A 350 -6.99 -15.26 8.89
N ALA A 351 -5.80 -15.80 8.58
CA ALA A 351 -4.54 -15.18 8.96
C ALA A 351 -4.38 -13.82 8.30
N TYR A 352 -4.57 -13.75 6.98
CA TYR A 352 -4.47 -12.49 6.24
C TYR A 352 -5.56 -11.49 6.65
N LEU A 353 -6.83 -11.93 6.70
CA LEU A 353 -7.96 -11.04 6.96
C LEU A 353 -7.89 -10.41 8.35
N ARG A 354 -7.41 -11.15 9.37
CA ARG A 354 -7.18 -10.58 10.72
C ARG A 354 -5.95 -9.67 10.73
N ALA A 355 -4.86 -10.06 10.07
CA ALA A 355 -3.64 -9.26 9.98
C ALA A 355 -3.90 -7.90 9.33
N GLN A 356 -4.80 -7.84 8.34
CA GLN A 356 -5.21 -6.60 7.68
C GLN A 356 -6.38 -5.88 8.38
N GLN A 357 -6.81 -6.34 9.57
CA GLN A 357 -7.97 -5.79 10.30
C GLN A 357 -9.24 -5.70 9.45
N LEU A 358 -9.48 -6.70 8.61
CA LEU A 358 -10.67 -6.81 7.77
C LEU A 358 -11.77 -7.61 8.45
N ILE A 359 -11.47 -8.39 9.48
CA ILE A 359 -12.44 -9.13 10.30
C ILE A 359 -12.00 -9.13 11.77
N GLU A 360 -12.97 -9.17 12.67
CA GLU A 360 -12.72 -9.49 14.09
C GLU A 360 -13.19 -10.93 14.40
N LYS A 361 -14.33 -11.33 13.84
CA LYS A 361 -14.95 -12.64 14.03
C LYS A 361 -15.07 -13.41 12.73
N ASP A 362 -14.95 -14.74 12.81
CA ASP A 362 -15.00 -15.61 11.63
C ASP A 362 -16.34 -15.56 10.88
N ILE A 363 -17.43 -15.33 11.60
CA ILE A 363 -18.77 -15.16 11.03
C ILE A 363 -18.87 -13.96 10.07
N GLU A 364 -17.95 -13.00 10.15
CA GLU A 364 -17.95 -11.84 9.25
C GLU A 364 -17.47 -12.18 7.85
N ILE A 365 -16.72 -13.27 7.66
CA ILE A 365 -16.13 -13.62 6.36
C ILE A 365 -17.21 -13.90 5.33
N GLU A 366 -18.19 -14.74 5.68
CA GLU A 366 -19.31 -15.10 4.79
C GLU A 366 -20.09 -13.85 4.38
N ARG A 367 -20.54 -13.06 5.37
CA ARG A 367 -21.28 -11.81 5.13
C ARG A 367 -20.50 -10.82 4.26
N LYS A 368 -19.21 -10.61 4.54
CA LYS A 368 -18.38 -9.66 3.77
C LYS A 368 -18.10 -10.16 2.36
N PHE A 369 -18.00 -11.48 2.15
CA PHE A 369 -17.89 -12.08 0.82
C PHE A 369 -19.17 -11.88 -0.01
N GLU A 370 -20.34 -12.06 0.60
CA GLU A 370 -21.64 -11.78 -0.02
C GLU A 370 -21.76 -10.30 -0.42
N ASP A 371 -21.43 -9.39 0.49
CA ASP A 371 -21.53 -7.95 0.25
C ASP A 371 -20.53 -7.46 -0.80
N ALA A 372 -19.31 -8.02 -0.82
CA ALA A 372 -18.34 -7.77 -1.89
C ALA A 372 -18.84 -8.29 -3.26
N THR A 373 -19.57 -9.40 -3.28
CA THR A 373 -20.18 -9.94 -4.50
C THR A 373 -21.32 -9.06 -4.99
N LYS A 374 -22.15 -8.53 -4.08
CA LYS A 374 -23.18 -7.54 -4.42
C LYS A 374 -22.55 -6.28 -5.01
N TYR A 375 -21.46 -5.79 -4.43
CA TYR A 375 -20.70 -4.66 -4.96
C TYR A 375 -20.15 -4.93 -6.37
N LEU A 376 -19.59 -6.12 -6.60
CA LEU A 376 -19.12 -6.56 -7.92
C LEU A 376 -20.25 -6.48 -8.97
N PHE A 377 -21.43 -7.03 -8.68
CA PHE A 377 -22.55 -6.93 -9.61
C PHE A 377 -23.05 -5.49 -9.80
N GLU A 378 -23.18 -4.74 -8.71
CA GLU A 378 -23.71 -3.38 -8.71
C GLU A 378 -22.83 -2.38 -9.46
N PHE A 379 -21.55 -2.30 -9.11
CA PHE A 379 -20.66 -1.25 -9.59
C PHE A 379 -19.74 -1.70 -10.71
N LYS A 380 -19.26 -2.95 -10.70
CA LYS A 380 -18.33 -3.44 -11.74
C LYS A 380 -19.07 -3.94 -12.97
N LEU A 381 -20.16 -4.70 -12.77
CA LEU A 381 -20.96 -5.25 -13.88
C LEU A 381 -22.19 -4.40 -14.24
N GLY A 382 -22.52 -3.38 -13.45
CA GLY A 382 -23.60 -2.43 -13.74
C GLY A 382 -25.01 -3.00 -13.57
N HIS A 383 -25.19 -3.96 -12.66
CA HIS A 383 -26.48 -4.61 -12.37
C HIS A 383 -26.92 -4.39 -10.95
N ARG A 384 -28.13 -3.90 -10.75
CA ARG A 384 -28.66 -3.69 -9.40
C ARG A 384 -29.20 -5.00 -8.81
N PRO A 385 -28.60 -5.54 -7.72
CA PRO A 385 -29.17 -6.68 -7.00
C PRO A 385 -30.60 -6.42 -6.52
N LEU A 386 -31.46 -7.41 -6.65
CA LEU A 386 -32.82 -7.36 -6.16
C LEU A 386 -32.83 -7.56 -4.63
N LYS A 387 -33.67 -6.79 -3.93
CA LYS A 387 -33.92 -7.04 -2.50
C LYS A 387 -34.79 -8.28 -2.34
N GLN A 388 -34.29 -9.25 -1.60
CA GLN A 388 -35.04 -10.46 -1.24
C GLN A 388 -35.60 -10.30 0.17
N VAL A 389 -36.81 -10.83 0.41
CA VAL A 389 -37.54 -10.71 1.68
C VAL A 389 -37.44 -12.01 2.45
N GLY A 390 -37.29 -11.93 3.78
CA GLY A 390 -37.17 -13.09 4.66
C GLY A 390 -35.72 -13.48 4.92
N THR A 391 -35.50 -14.66 5.49
CA THR A 391 -34.16 -15.20 5.82
C THR A 391 -33.83 -16.48 5.04
N GLU A 392 -34.79 -17.04 4.31
CA GLU A 392 -34.62 -18.25 3.49
C GLU A 392 -34.54 -17.88 2.00
N HIS A 393 -33.52 -17.10 1.65
CA HIS A 393 -33.24 -16.75 0.26
C HIS A 393 -31.78 -17.02 -0.08
N ALA A 394 -31.45 -16.99 -1.37
CA ALA A 394 -30.08 -16.99 -1.86
C ALA A 394 -29.37 -15.67 -1.51
N ASP A 395 -28.05 -15.62 -1.61
CA ASP A 395 -27.28 -14.43 -1.19
C ASP A 395 -27.50 -13.22 -2.10
N GLY A 396 -27.94 -13.45 -3.33
CA GLY A 396 -28.57 -12.42 -4.14
C GLY A 396 -29.31 -12.91 -5.37
N ALA A 397 -29.94 -11.95 -6.06
CA ALA A 397 -30.72 -12.17 -7.26
C ALA A 397 -30.61 -11.00 -8.26
N LEU A 398 -30.56 -11.31 -9.55
CA LEU A 398 -30.64 -10.36 -10.67
C LEU A 398 -31.85 -10.67 -11.56
N SER A 399 -32.43 -9.64 -12.16
CA SER A 399 -33.45 -9.81 -13.20
C SER A 399 -32.77 -10.12 -14.53
N HIS A 400 -33.26 -11.13 -15.26
CA HIS A 400 -32.76 -11.47 -16.59
C HIS A 400 -33.92 -11.92 -17.50
N GLY A 401 -34.31 -11.05 -18.44
CA GLY A 401 -35.54 -11.24 -19.22
C GLY A 401 -36.75 -11.35 -18.29
N ASP A 402 -37.58 -12.37 -18.52
CA ASP A 402 -38.74 -12.70 -17.67
C ASP A 402 -38.39 -13.55 -16.44
N GLY A 403 -37.11 -13.90 -16.26
CA GLY A 403 -36.63 -14.76 -15.19
C GLY A 403 -35.64 -14.09 -14.24
N LEU A 404 -35.07 -14.91 -13.36
CA LEU A 404 -34.07 -14.52 -12.37
C LEU A 404 -32.78 -15.30 -12.55
N ILE A 405 -31.65 -14.64 -12.28
CA ILE A 405 -30.39 -15.30 -11.97
C ILE A 405 -30.20 -15.17 -10.47
N LEU A 406 -30.14 -16.30 -9.77
CA LEU A 406 -29.85 -16.33 -8.33
C LEU A 406 -28.38 -16.67 -8.13
N TRP A 407 -27.78 -16.25 -7.01
CA TRP A 407 -26.45 -16.72 -6.64
C TRP A 407 -26.31 -16.99 -5.16
N ASP A 408 -25.34 -17.84 -4.83
CA ASP A 408 -24.96 -18.18 -3.47
C ASP A 408 -23.42 -18.25 -3.37
N ASN A 409 -22.89 -17.63 -2.32
CA ASN A 409 -21.49 -17.44 -2.02
C ASN A 409 -21.02 -18.51 -1.04
N LYS A 410 -20.12 -19.38 -1.48
CA LYS A 410 -19.48 -20.40 -0.64
C LYS A 410 -18.03 -20.04 -0.38
N SER A 411 -17.82 -19.33 0.72
CA SER A 411 -16.48 -19.13 1.27
C SER A 411 -16.00 -20.42 1.95
N LYS A 412 -14.83 -20.97 1.58
CA LYS A 412 -14.22 -22.19 2.18
C LYS A 412 -12.69 -22.19 2.05
N GLU A 413 -11.99 -22.88 2.95
CA GLU A 413 -10.54 -23.13 2.81
C GLU A 413 -10.21 -24.22 1.78
N LEU A 414 -11.15 -25.16 1.60
CA LEU A 414 -11.03 -26.28 0.67
C LEU A 414 -12.04 -26.13 -0.49
N PRO A 415 -11.83 -26.85 -1.60
CA PRO A 415 -12.77 -26.82 -2.73
C PRO A 415 -14.22 -27.10 -2.29
N VAL A 416 -15.15 -26.35 -2.86
CA VAL A 416 -16.58 -26.48 -2.59
C VAL A 416 -17.07 -27.81 -3.16
N HIS A 417 -17.68 -28.61 -2.29
CA HIS A 417 -18.37 -29.85 -2.64
C HIS A 417 -19.88 -29.57 -2.80
N LEU A 418 -20.33 -29.37 -4.04
CA LEU A 418 -21.71 -29.00 -4.37
C LEU A 418 -22.79 -29.95 -3.81
N PRO A 419 -22.60 -31.29 -3.76
CA PRO A 419 -23.60 -32.20 -3.20
C PRO A 419 -24.09 -31.83 -1.80
N ASP A 420 -23.25 -31.21 -0.98
CA ASP A 420 -23.60 -30.81 0.39
C ASP A 420 -24.63 -29.66 0.40
N HIS A 421 -24.67 -28.88 -0.67
CA HIS A 421 -25.43 -27.64 -0.78
C HIS A 421 -26.62 -27.74 -1.74
N ILE A 422 -26.66 -28.76 -2.61
CA ILE A 422 -27.64 -28.85 -3.70
C ILE A 422 -29.10 -28.83 -3.21
N LYS A 423 -29.38 -29.43 -2.05
CA LYS A 423 -30.73 -29.43 -1.45
C LYS A 423 -31.17 -28.03 -1.03
N GLN A 424 -30.23 -27.21 -0.52
CA GLN A 424 -30.49 -25.83 -0.15
C GLN A 424 -30.84 -25.01 -1.40
N PHE A 425 -30.06 -25.14 -2.47
CA PHE A 425 -30.29 -24.43 -3.72
C PHE A 425 -31.60 -24.83 -4.39
N ALA A 426 -31.95 -26.13 -4.36
CA ALA A 426 -33.23 -26.62 -4.84
C ALA A 426 -34.41 -25.94 -4.12
N ARG A 427 -34.32 -25.73 -2.80
CA ARG A 427 -35.36 -25.01 -2.05
C ARG A 427 -35.48 -23.56 -2.49
N TYR A 428 -34.37 -22.85 -2.66
CA TYR A 428 -34.38 -21.46 -3.15
C TYR A 428 -35.00 -21.34 -4.54
N ILE A 429 -34.65 -22.26 -5.44
CA ILE A 429 -35.19 -22.28 -6.80
C ILE A 429 -36.69 -22.57 -6.78
N SER A 430 -37.14 -23.57 -6.02
CA SER A 430 -38.56 -23.93 -5.92
C SER A 430 -39.42 -22.89 -5.18
N ALA A 431 -38.83 -22.12 -4.26
CA ALA A 431 -39.53 -21.05 -3.56
C ALA A 431 -39.64 -19.76 -4.38
N SER A 432 -38.95 -19.65 -5.51
CA SER A 432 -38.98 -18.46 -6.36
C SER A 432 -40.32 -18.33 -7.09
N GLU A 433 -40.95 -17.16 -6.99
CA GLU A 433 -42.20 -16.85 -7.73
C GLU A 433 -41.95 -16.68 -9.24
N LYS A 434 -40.72 -16.33 -9.63
CA LYS A 434 -40.31 -16.17 -11.02
C LYS A 434 -39.45 -17.35 -11.46
N ARG A 435 -39.45 -17.64 -12.76
CA ARG A 435 -38.57 -18.67 -13.34
C ARG A 435 -37.11 -18.32 -13.05
N VAL A 436 -36.37 -19.27 -12.50
CA VAL A 436 -34.91 -19.16 -12.34
C VAL A 436 -34.24 -19.61 -13.63
N SER A 437 -33.62 -18.66 -14.34
CA SER A 437 -32.89 -18.90 -15.59
C SER A 437 -31.55 -19.60 -15.33
N ALA A 438 -30.87 -19.23 -14.24
CA ALA A 438 -29.65 -19.86 -13.77
C ALA A 438 -29.46 -19.65 -12.26
N PHE A 439 -28.74 -20.57 -11.64
CA PHE A 439 -28.27 -20.45 -10.26
C PHE A 439 -26.74 -20.49 -10.25
N LEU A 440 -26.11 -19.38 -9.85
CA LEU A 440 -24.66 -19.26 -9.75
C LEU A 440 -24.20 -19.74 -8.37
N VAL A 441 -23.18 -20.58 -8.33
CA VAL A 441 -22.47 -20.91 -7.10
C VAL A 441 -21.09 -20.29 -7.21
N ILE A 442 -20.77 -19.37 -6.30
CA ILE A 442 -19.54 -18.58 -6.32
C ILE A 442 -18.67 -19.03 -5.16
N GLY A 443 -17.48 -19.57 -5.43
CA GLY A 443 -16.58 -20.08 -4.40
C GLY A 443 -15.11 -19.96 -4.78
N PRO A 444 -14.17 -20.32 -3.88
CA PRO A 444 -12.74 -20.24 -4.18
C PRO A 444 -12.33 -21.27 -5.23
N SER A 445 -12.84 -22.50 -5.13
CA SER A 445 -12.64 -23.58 -6.08
C SER A 445 -13.72 -24.66 -5.88
N PHE A 446 -13.80 -25.65 -6.78
CA PHE A 446 -14.83 -26.70 -6.75
C PHE A 446 -14.20 -28.09 -6.93
N THR A 447 -14.82 -29.10 -6.32
CA THR A 447 -14.42 -30.49 -6.57
C THR A 447 -14.87 -30.97 -7.97
N PRO A 448 -14.21 -31.98 -8.57
CA PRO A 448 -14.65 -32.56 -9.85
C PRO A 448 -16.11 -33.06 -9.83
N GLU A 449 -16.54 -33.66 -8.71
CA GLU A 449 -17.91 -34.18 -8.52
C GLU A 449 -18.96 -33.07 -8.54
N SER A 450 -18.56 -31.85 -8.20
CA SER A 450 -19.46 -30.70 -8.21
C SER A 450 -19.94 -30.39 -9.63
N ALA A 451 -19.06 -30.51 -10.63
CA ALA A 451 -19.45 -30.32 -12.04
C ALA A 451 -20.45 -31.38 -12.49
N VAL A 452 -20.23 -32.65 -12.12
CA VAL A 452 -21.15 -33.76 -12.40
C VAL A 452 -22.51 -33.51 -11.75
N THR A 453 -22.51 -33.08 -10.49
CA THR A 453 -23.74 -32.80 -9.72
C THR A 453 -24.55 -31.67 -10.33
N ALA A 454 -23.89 -30.60 -10.79
CA ALA A 454 -24.55 -29.51 -11.50
C ALA A 454 -25.24 -30.02 -12.78
N MET A 455 -24.56 -30.87 -13.56
CA MET A 455 -25.13 -31.51 -14.77
C MET A 455 -26.33 -32.40 -14.44
N SER A 456 -26.24 -33.25 -13.43
CA SER A 456 -27.36 -34.10 -12.99
C SER A 456 -28.56 -33.26 -12.57
N PHE A 457 -28.35 -32.15 -11.87
CA PHE A 457 -29.42 -31.25 -11.45
C PHE A 457 -30.18 -30.66 -12.64
N PHE A 458 -29.49 -30.30 -13.72
CA PHE A 458 -30.13 -29.82 -14.94
C PHE A 458 -31.03 -30.88 -15.57
N VAL A 459 -30.57 -32.13 -15.64
CA VAL A 459 -31.39 -33.25 -16.16
C VAL A 459 -32.68 -33.40 -15.36
N GLU A 460 -32.60 -33.34 -14.03
CA GLU A 460 -33.74 -33.56 -13.14
C GLU A 460 -34.69 -32.36 -13.03
N LYS A 461 -34.16 -31.14 -12.99
CA LYS A 461 -34.90 -29.92 -12.62
C LYS A 461 -35.00 -28.89 -13.75
N GLN A 462 -34.35 -29.14 -14.89
CA GLN A 462 -34.33 -28.25 -16.07
C GLN A 462 -33.89 -26.81 -15.72
N THR A 463 -33.08 -26.66 -14.67
CA THR A 463 -32.54 -25.39 -14.19
C THR A 463 -31.02 -25.46 -14.23
N ILE A 464 -30.40 -24.42 -14.79
CA ILE A 464 -28.95 -24.36 -14.96
C ILE A 464 -28.28 -24.02 -13.64
N ILE A 465 -27.24 -24.79 -13.28
CA ILE A 465 -26.32 -24.44 -12.20
C ILE A 465 -24.95 -24.13 -12.81
N THR A 466 -24.46 -22.93 -12.55
CA THR A 466 -23.13 -22.47 -12.99
C THR A 466 -22.22 -22.35 -11.79
N LEU A 467 -21.13 -23.11 -11.80
CA LEU A 467 -20.06 -23.05 -10.81
C LEU A 467 -19.01 -22.08 -11.32
N VAL A 468 -18.86 -20.94 -10.66
CA VAL A 468 -17.88 -19.90 -11.04
C VAL A 468 -16.95 -19.64 -9.86
N THR A 469 -15.64 -19.58 -10.11
CA THR A 469 -14.72 -19.23 -9.03
C THR A 469 -14.76 -17.73 -8.75
N ALA A 470 -14.43 -17.34 -7.52
CA ALA A 470 -14.30 -15.94 -7.15
C ALA A 470 -13.25 -15.23 -8.03
N GLU A 471 -12.19 -15.94 -8.41
CA GLU A 471 -11.16 -15.44 -9.33
C GLU A 471 -11.71 -15.23 -10.74
N GLU A 472 -12.42 -16.21 -11.30
CA GLU A 472 -13.06 -16.09 -12.61
C GLU A 472 -14.03 -14.90 -12.68
N LEU A 473 -14.89 -14.78 -11.67
CA LEU A 473 -15.88 -13.70 -11.61
C LEU A 473 -15.24 -12.32 -11.43
N LYS A 474 -14.21 -12.22 -10.59
CA LYS A 474 -13.45 -10.98 -10.40
C LYS A 474 -12.74 -10.57 -11.68
N ASN A 475 -12.02 -11.49 -12.33
CA ASN A 475 -11.31 -11.22 -13.57
C ASN A 475 -12.26 -10.80 -14.69
N LEU A 476 -13.44 -11.42 -14.77
CA LEU A 476 -14.51 -11.00 -15.69
C LEU A 476 -14.97 -9.57 -15.42
N ALA A 477 -15.20 -9.22 -14.15
CA ALA A 477 -15.63 -7.89 -13.76
C ALA A 477 -14.57 -6.82 -14.06
N ASP A 478 -13.32 -7.09 -13.73
CA ASP A 478 -12.19 -6.19 -14.00
C ASP A 478 -11.95 -6.03 -15.52
N SER A 479 -12.04 -7.12 -16.30
CA SER A 479 -11.92 -7.09 -17.77
C SER A 479 -13.07 -6.36 -18.43
N TRP A 480 -14.30 -6.58 -17.94
CA TRP A 480 -15.46 -5.81 -18.37
C TRP A 480 -15.21 -4.34 -18.09
N GLU A 481 -14.63 -3.99 -16.94
CA GLU A 481 -14.39 -2.60 -16.51
C GLU A 481 -13.38 -1.87 -17.42
N LYS A 482 -12.39 -2.58 -17.96
CA LYS A 482 -11.34 -2.00 -18.81
C LYS A 482 -11.80 -1.63 -20.23
N LYS A 483 -12.85 -2.26 -20.77
CA LYS A 483 -13.22 -2.15 -22.20
C LYS A 483 -14.08 -0.94 -22.62
N GLY A 484 -14.23 0.10 -21.80
CA GLY A 484 -15.01 1.27 -22.21
C GLY A 484 -14.97 2.46 -21.25
N ASP A 485 -15.16 3.66 -21.81
CA ASP A 485 -15.36 4.90 -21.06
C ASP A 485 -16.58 4.76 -20.12
N GLN A 486 -16.41 5.12 -18.84
CA GLN A 486 -17.43 5.02 -17.78
C GLN A 486 -18.79 5.65 -18.13
N LYS A 487 -18.84 6.57 -19.10
CA LYS A 487 -20.06 7.29 -19.51
C LYS A 487 -20.89 6.60 -20.60
N SER A 488 -20.35 5.59 -21.31
CA SER A 488 -21.07 4.90 -22.40
C SER A 488 -21.29 3.40 -22.17
N ARG A 489 -20.88 2.85 -21.02
CA ARG A 489 -21.09 1.43 -20.70
C ARG A 489 -22.53 1.15 -20.30
N GLY A 490 -23.19 0.28 -21.06
CA GLY A 490 -24.35 -0.46 -20.58
C GLY A 490 -23.95 -1.54 -19.58
N SER A 491 -24.93 -2.18 -18.96
CA SER A 491 -24.72 -3.29 -18.03
C SER A 491 -24.15 -4.53 -18.73
N PHE A 492 -23.35 -5.32 -18.01
CA PHE A 492 -22.78 -6.57 -18.51
C PHE A 492 -23.86 -7.53 -19.07
N PRO A 493 -23.67 -8.20 -20.21
CA PRO A 493 -24.67 -9.14 -20.71
C PRO A 493 -24.75 -10.42 -19.87
N LEU A 494 -25.69 -10.47 -18.91
CA LEU A 494 -25.83 -11.58 -17.95
C LEU A 494 -26.02 -12.97 -18.58
N GLY A 495 -26.43 -13.04 -19.85
CA GLY A 495 -26.53 -14.31 -20.58
C GLY A 495 -25.21 -15.09 -20.62
N PHE A 496 -24.06 -14.42 -20.57
CA PHE A 496 -22.76 -15.07 -20.51
C PHE A 496 -22.49 -15.84 -19.22
N LEU A 497 -23.21 -15.52 -18.13
CA LEU A 497 -23.12 -16.26 -16.86
C LEU A 497 -24.01 -17.50 -16.85
N ILE A 498 -24.87 -17.69 -17.86
CA ILE A 498 -25.78 -18.85 -17.95
C ILE A 498 -25.03 -19.99 -18.65
N GLN A 499 -24.19 -20.69 -17.89
CA GLN A 499 -23.39 -21.82 -18.39
C GLN A 499 -23.62 -23.06 -17.53
N GLN A 500 -23.81 -24.22 -18.15
CA GLN A 500 -24.06 -25.45 -17.41
C GLN A 500 -22.76 -26.04 -16.85
N GLY A 501 -22.71 -26.28 -15.53
CA GLY A 501 -21.54 -26.88 -14.88
C GLY A 501 -20.47 -25.83 -14.57
N ARG A 502 -19.20 -26.09 -14.92
CA ARG A 502 -18.11 -25.14 -14.66
C ARG A 502 -18.16 -23.99 -15.66
N PHE A 503 -18.08 -22.78 -15.13
CA PHE A 503 -17.93 -21.56 -15.90
C PHE A 503 -16.66 -21.62 -16.75
N ASN A 504 -16.79 -21.26 -18.02
CA ASN A 504 -15.68 -21.15 -18.94
C ASN A 504 -15.56 -19.68 -19.40
N PRO A 505 -14.52 -18.95 -18.98
CA PRO A 505 -14.30 -17.58 -19.41
C PRO A 505 -14.01 -17.48 -20.92
N ASP A 506 -13.48 -18.53 -21.57
CA ASP A 506 -13.15 -18.51 -23.01
C ASP A 506 -14.39 -18.42 -23.91
N LEU A 507 -15.58 -18.76 -23.37
CA LEU A 507 -16.85 -18.60 -24.09
C LEU A 507 -17.33 -17.15 -24.13
N ILE A 508 -16.65 -16.28 -23.39
CA ILE A 508 -16.97 -14.88 -23.27
C ILE A 508 -16.05 -14.12 -24.22
N ASN A 509 -16.56 -13.87 -25.42
CA ASN A 509 -15.88 -13.07 -26.42
C ASN A 509 -16.10 -11.58 -26.11
N ILE A 510 -15.58 -11.15 -24.97
CA ILE A 510 -15.63 -9.75 -24.50
C ILE A 510 -14.30 -9.11 -24.79
#